data_AF-A0A3C0GAP2-F1
#
_entry.id   AF-A0A3C0GAP2-F1
#
_cell.length_a   1.000
_cell.length_b   1.000
_cell.length_c   1.000
_cell.angle_alpha   90.00
_cell.angle_beta   90.00
_cell.angle_gamma   90.00
#
_symmetry.space_group_name_H-M   'P 1'
#
loop_
_entity.id
_entity.type
_entity.pdbx_description
1 polymer ?
#
loop_
_entity_poly.entity_id
_entity_poly.type
_entity_poly.pdbx_seq_one_letter_code
_entity_poly.pdbx_strand_id
1 'polypeptide(L)'
;TNLKKQGMLGLTFANENDYDLIQEDDTFNFIDIADFAPDKPLTVEIVHADGSKDVIKVNHTYNDAQIGWYREGSALNVIKRENAS
;
A
#
# COMPACT_ATOMS: atom_id res chain seq x y z
N THR A 1 12.90 4.39 -4.25
CA THR A 1 12.76 4.83 -5.65
C THR A 1 12.65 3.68 -6.65
N ASN A 2 13.39 2.57 -6.50
CA ASN A 2 13.26 1.41 -7.42
C ASN A 2 11.98 0.59 -7.23
N LEU A 3 11.56 0.29 -5.99
CA LEU A 3 10.36 -0.53 -5.73
C LEU A 3 9.07 0.09 -6.29
N LYS A 4 8.93 1.42 -6.19
CA LYS A 4 7.81 2.17 -6.76
C LYS A 4 7.73 2.07 -8.29
N LYS A 5 8.89 1.95 -8.97
CA LYS A 5 8.95 1.77 -10.43
C LYS A 5 8.52 0.36 -10.86
N GLN A 6 8.54 -0.61 -9.94
CA GLN A 6 8.14 -2.00 -10.19
C GLN A 6 6.70 -2.29 -9.75
N GLY A 7 5.93 -1.27 -9.33
CA GLY A 7 4.54 -1.46 -8.89
C GLY A 7 4.39 -2.00 -7.46
N MET A 8 5.48 -2.05 -6.67
CA MET A 8 5.40 -2.45 -5.26
C MET A 8 5.10 -1.28 -4.34
N LEU A 9 4.20 -1.51 -3.38
CA LEU A 9 3.82 -0.57 -2.32
C LEU A 9 4.89 -0.54 -1.21
N GLY A 10 5.84 0.39 -1.30
CA GLY A 10 6.67 0.80 -0.17
C GLY A 10 5.86 1.61 0.86
N LEU A 11 5.62 1.01 2.02
CA LEU A 11 4.88 1.57 3.15
C LEU A 11 5.77 1.57 4.40
N THR A 12 5.45 2.42 5.36
CA THR A 12 6.14 2.50 6.66
C THR A 12 5.11 2.52 7.78
N PHE A 13 5.38 1.87 8.91
CA PHE A 13 4.48 1.93 10.05
C PHE A 13 4.29 3.36 10.57
N ALA A 14 3.08 3.73 10.94
CA ALA A 14 2.82 4.99 11.62
C ALA A 14 3.26 4.95 13.09
N ASN A 15 3.23 3.76 13.69
CA ASN A 15 3.75 3.44 15.01
C ASN A 15 4.72 2.27 14.89
N GLU A 16 5.97 2.44 15.30
CA GLU A 16 7.01 1.41 15.16
C GLU A 16 6.69 0.12 15.93
N ASN A 17 5.98 0.24 17.07
CA ASN A 17 5.56 -0.92 17.87
C ASN A 17 4.52 -1.79 17.17
N ASP A 18 3.86 -1.29 16.11
CA ASP A 18 2.92 -2.10 15.32
C ASP A 18 3.63 -3.26 14.61
N TYR A 19 4.95 -3.18 14.46
CA TYR A 19 5.77 -4.29 13.97
C TYR A 19 5.67 -5.53 14.87
N ASP A 20 5.58 -5.34 16.19
CA ASP A 20 5.54 -6.46 17.16
C ASP A 20 4.19 -7.21 17.13
N LEU A 21 3.17 -6.64 16.48
CA LEU A 21 1.87 -7.28 16.27
C LEU A 21 1.89 -8.27 15.10
N ILE A 22 2.90 -8.20 14.23
CA ILE A 22 2.95 -8.99 13.00
C ILE A 22 3.56 -10.38 13.25
N GLN A 23 2.90 -11.40 12.73
CA GLN A 23 3.31 -12.80 12.72
C GLN A 23 3.60 -13.28 11.28
N GLU A 24 4.34 -14.38 11.15
CA GLU A 24 4.85 -14.86 9.85
C GLU A 24 3.73 -15.31 8.90
N ASP A 25 2.61 -15.80 9.43
CA ASP A 25 1.48 -16.36 8.70
C ASP A 25 0.28 -15.40 8.55
N ASP A 26 0.47 -14.13 8.89
CA ASP A 26 -0.57 -13.11 8.81
C ASP A 26 -0.98 -12.78 7.38
N THR A 27 -2.28 -12.56 7.21
CA THR A 27 -2.83 -11.99 5.98
C THR A 27 -3.10 -10.50 6.15
N PHE A 28 -2.56 -9.68 5.25
CA PHE A 28 -2.73 -8.23 5.28
C PHE A 28 -3.80 -7.77 4.30
N ASN A 29 -4.83 -7.11 4.81
CA ASN A 29 -5.91 -6.52 4.01
C ASN A 29 -5.86 -5.01 4.10
N PHE A 30 -5.87 -4.31 2.96
CA PHE A 30 -6.04 -2.86 2.96
C PHE A 30 -7.52 -2.50 3.03
N ILE A 31 -7.92 -1.75 4.06
CA ILE A 31 -9.33 -1.38 4.26
C ILE A 31 -9.72 -0.20 3.35
N ASP A 32 -8.81 0.76 3.17
CA ASP A 32 -9.08 2.06 2.56
C ASP A 32 -8.21 2.34 1.31
N ILE A 33 -7.70 1.29 0.65
CA ILE A 33 -6.87 1.42 -0.56
C ILE A 33 -7.61 2.11 -1.72
N ALA A 34 -8.94 2.01 -1.74
CA ALA A 34 -9.76 2.71 -2.73
C ALA A 34 -9.63 4.24 -2.60
N ASP A 35 -9.41 4.73 -1.38
CA ASP A 35 -9.26 6.16 -1.08
C ASP A 35 -7.78 6.59 -1.02
N PHE A 36 -6.87 5.79 -1.60
CA PHE A 36 -5.45 6.08 -1.62
C PHE A 36 -5.17 7.43 -2.31
N ALA A 37 -4.57 8.35 -1.54
CA ALA A 37 -4.32 9.73 -1.92
C ALA A 37 -2.99 10.22 -1.30
N PRO A 38 -2.34 11.26 -1.85
CA PRO A 38 -1.13 11.83 -1.25
C PRO A 38 -1.40 12.30 0.18
N ASP A 39 -0.37 12.19 1.03
CA ASP A 39 -0.38 12.62 2.44
C ASP A 39 -1.50 12.02 3.32
N LYS A 40 -2.20 10.99 2.83
CA LYS A 40 -3.24 10.27 3.57
C LYS A 40 -2.73 8.89 3.96
N PRO A 41 -2.53 8.60 5.26
CA PRO A 41 -2.18 7.26 5.72
C PRO A 41 -3.22 6.22 5.27
N LEU A 42 -2.76 4.98 5.06
CA LEU A 42 -3.61 3.84 4.78
C LEU A 42 -3.83 3.02 6.05
N THR A 43 -4.91 2.26 6.06
CA THR A 43 -5.29 1.37 7.14
C THR A 43 -5.17 -0.07 6.68
N VAL A 44 -4.43 -0.87 7.45
CA VAL A 44 -4.19 -2.29 7.17
C VAL A 44 -4.78 -3.12 8.31
N GLU A 45 -5.65 -4.05 7.96
CA GLU A 45 -6.12 -5.12 8.84
C GLU A 45 -5.15 -6.30 8.71
N ILE A 46 -4.57 -6.70 9.83
CA ILE A 46 -3.74 -7.89 9.98
C ILE A 46 -4.67 -8.99 10.48
N VAL A 47 -4.77 -10.10 9.74
CA VAL A 47 -5.57 -11.26 10.12
C VAL A 47 -4.63 -12.40 10.47
N HIS A 48 -4.64 -12.79 11.74
CA HIS A 48 -3.83 -13.87 12.27
C HIS A 48 -4.40 -15.24 11.93
N ALA A 49 -3.58 -16.28 11.99
CA ALA A 49 -4.01 -17.65 11.69
C ALA A 49 -5.08 -18.19 12.66
N ASP A 50 -5.15 -17.67 13.88
CA ASP A 50 -6.21 -17.99 14.85
C ASP A 50 -7.52 -17.23 14.61
N GLY A 51 -7.55 -16.34 13.61
CA GLY A 51 -8.68 -15.51 13.24
C GLY A 51 -8.83 -14.21 14.04
N SER A 52 -7.94 -13.96 15.01
CA SER A 52 -7.82 -12.64 15.65
C SER A 52 -7.29 -11.60 14.65
N LYS A 53 -7.49 -10.33 14.98
CA LYS A 53 -7.20 -9.23 14.05
C LYS A 53 -6.66 -8.01 14.75
N ASP A 54 -5.68 -7.39 14.13
CA ASP A 54 -5.17 -6.08 14.49
C ASP A 54 -5.35 -5.08 13.34
N VAL A 55 -5.55 -3.82 13.68
CA VAL A 55 -5.71 -2.74 12.68
C VAL A 55 -4.65 -1.69 12.92
N ILE A 56 -3.76 -1.54 11.94
CA ILE A 56 -2.62 -0.63 12.03
C ILE A 56 -2.71 0.45 10.96
N LYS A 57 -2.04 1.58 11.22
CA LYS A 57 -1.91 2.66 10.24
C LYS A 57 -0.52 2.62 9.62
N VAL A 58 -0.47 2.81 8.31
CA VAL A 58 0.77 2.86 7.54
C VAL A 58 0.84 4.16 6.74
N ASN A 59 2.03 4.75 6.77
CA ASN A 59 2.37 5.96 6.05
C ASN A 59 3.04 5.63 4.72
N HIS A 60 3.04 6.63 3.83
CA HIS A 60 3.70 6.53 2.55
C HIS A 60 4.12 7.88 2.01
N THR A 61 4.92 7.87 0.96
CA THR A 61 5.41 9.09 0.28
C THR A 61 5.01 9.15 -1.20
N TYR A 62 3.89 8.50 -1.56
CA TYR A 62 3.36 8.56 -2.92
C TYR A 62 2.72 9.91 -3.20
N ASN A 63 3.02 10.45 -4.38
CA ASN A 63 2.30 11.57 -4.97
C ASN A 63 1.28 11.06 -5.99
N ASP A 64 0.42 11.94 -6.51
CA ASP A 64 -0.68 11.55 -7.42
C ASP A 64 -0.22 10.73 -8.63
N ALA A 65 0.91 11.09 -9.22
CA ALA A 65 1.47 10.37 -10.37
C ALA A 65 1.84 8.92 -10.00
N GLN A 66 2.49 8.71 -8.86
CA GLN A 66 2.88 7.38 -8.40
C GLN A 66 1.66 6.55 -7.94
N ILE A 67 0.62 7.20 -7.40
CA ILE A 67 -0.66 6.55 -7.06
C ILE A 67 -1.38 6.12 -8.35
N GLY A 68 -1.35 6.95 -9.39
CA GLY A 68 -1.87 6.59 -10.71
C GLY A 68 -1.18 5.35 -11.29
N TRP A 69 0.14 5.26 -11.14
CA TRP A 69 0.90 4.05 -11.53
C TRP A 69 0.49 2.80 -10.76
N TYR A 70 0.18 2.93 -9.47
CA TYR A 70 -0.30 1.82 -8.65
C TYR A 70 -1.69 1.36 -9.08
N ARG A 71 -2.65 2.28 -9.27
CA ARG A 71 -4.03 1.97 -9.68
C ARG A 71 -4.10 1.22 -11.03
N GLU A 72 -3.16 1.50 -11.92
CA GLU A 72 -3.06 0.91 -13.25
C GLU A 72 -2.18 -0.37 -13.25
N GLY A 73 -1.75 -0.84 -12.08
CA GLY A 73 -0.93 -2.05 -11.90
C GLY A 73 0.55 -1.92 -12.29
N SER A 74 0.94 -0.84 -12.99
CA SER A 74 2.34 -0.42 -13.18
C SER A 74 2.43 0.97 -13.81
N ALA A 75 3.57 1.65 -13.63
CA ALA A 75 3.87 2.91 -14.34
C ALA A 75 3.88 2.73 -15.88
N LEU A 76 4.25 1.54 -16.37
CA LEU A 76 4.26 1.20 -17.79
C LEU A 76 2.85 1.11 -18.39
N ASN A 77 1.85 0.68 -17.61
CA ASN A 77 0.46 0.64 -18.08
C ASN A 77 -0.12 2.04 -18.29
N VAL A 78 0.26 2.99 -17.44
CA VAL A 78 -0.11 4.41 -17.60
C VAL A 78 0.48 5.00 -18.88
N ILE A 79 1.79 4.80 -19.08
CA ILE A 79 2.50 5.27 -20.29
C ILE A 79 1.91 4.63 -21.56
N LYS A 80 1.53 3.34 -21.52
CA LYS A 80 0.84 2.68 -22.63
C LYS A 80 -0.53 3.30 -22.94
N ARG A 81 -1.31 3.65 -21.91
CA ARG A 81 -2.63 4.29 -22.08
C ARG A 81 -2.51 5.70 -22.65
N GLU A 82 -1.56 6.49 -22.14
CA GLU A 82 -1.34 7.88 -22.59
C GLU A 82 -0.77 7.96 -24.02
N ASN A 83 0.09 7.03 -24.44
CA ASN A 83 0.63 7.00 -25.81
C ASN A 83 -0.30 6.33 -26.84
N ALA A 84 -1.36 5.68 -26.39
CA ALA A 84 -2.41 5.14 -27.27
C ALA A 84 -3.51 6.18 -27.58
N SER A 85 -3.40 7.39 -27.02
CA SER A 85 -4.32 8.52 -27.21
C SER A 85 -3.82 9.49 -28.28
#